data_AF-A0A7W6DSQ8-F1
#
_entry.id   AF-A0A7W6DSQ8-F1
#
_cell.length_a   1.000
_cell.length_b   1.000
_cell.length_c   1.000
_cell.angle_alpha   90.00
_cell.angle_beta   90.00
_cell.angle_gamma   90.00
#
_symmetry.space_group_name_H-M   'P 1'
#
loop_
_entity.id
_entity.type
_entity.pdbx_description
1 polymer ?
#
loop_
_entity_poly.entity_id
_entity_poly.type
_entity_poly.pdbx_seq_one_letter_code
_entity_poly.pdbx_strand_id
1 'polypeptide(L)' 'MTQKGYRQRRACALAGLDPRVYRRLPTRPEDADLRARLKELSSERRRFGYRRLHLLLRREGWSLNWKKLYRI' A
#
# COMPACT_ATOMS: atom_id res chain seq x y z
N MET A 1 -4.61 -20.72 20.68
CA MET A 1 -5.56 -19.63 20.40
C MET A 1 -6.89 -20.24 19.98
N THR A 2 -7.97 -19.98 20.71
CA THR A 2 -9.27 -20.61 20.47
C THR A 2 -10.02 -19.82 19.39
N GLN A 3 -10.11 -20.37 18.16
CA GLN A 3 -10.98 -19.78 17.13
C GLN A 3 -12.43 -20.00 17.51
N LYS A 4 -13.21 -18.91 17.54
CA LYS A 4 -14.65 -18.95 17.77
C LYS A 4 -15.38 -18.61 16.47
N GLY A 5 -16.34 -19.44 16.07
CA GLY A 5 -17.12 -19.31 14.83
C GLY A 5 -18.18 -18.20 14.90
N TYR A 6 -17.76 -16.95 15.07
CA TYR A 6 -18.69 -15.82 15.10
C TYR A 6 -19.09 -15.39 13.69
N ARG A 7 -20.36 -15.00 13.51
CA ARG A 7 -20.80 -14.29 12.30
C ARG A 7 -20.07 -12.95 12.18
N GLN A 8 -19.70 -12.57 10.97
CA GLN A 8 -18.98 -11.32 10.65
C GLN A 8 -19.51 -10.10 11.41
N ARG A 9 -20.84 -9.87 11.45
CA ARG A 9 -21.44 -8.73 12.18
C ARG A 9 -21.09 -8.72 13.67
N ARG A 10 -21.14 -9.89 14.32
CA ARG A 10 -20.84 -10.04 15.75
C ARG A 10 -19.35 -9.85 16.02
N ALA A 11 -18.49 -10.35 15.13
CA ALA A 11 -17.05 -10.11 15.21
C ALA A 11 -16.70 -8.62 15.05
N CYS A 12 -17.31 -7.94 14.07
CA CYS A 12 -17.11 -6.50 13.85
C CYS A 12 -17.60 -5.66 15.04
N ALA A 13 -18.76 -5.99 15.62
CA ALA A 13 -19.28 -5.31 16.82
C ALA A 13 -18.35 -5.48 18.03
N LEU A 14 -17.81 -6.68 18.24
CA LEU A 14 -16.82 -6.93 19.31
C LEU A 14 -15.51 -6.18 19.08
N ALA A 15 -15.10 -6.02 17.82
CA ALA A 15 -13.91 -5.28 17.43
C ALA A 15 -14.11 -3.75 17.38
N GLY A 16 -15.33 -3.24 17.59
CA GLY A 16 -15.65 -1.81 17.45
C GLY A 16 -15.54 -1.29 16.01
N LEU A 17 -15.63 -2.17 15.01
CA LEU A 17 -15.53 -1.82 13.59
C LEU A 17 -16.90 -1.82 12.93
N ASP A 18 -17.17 -0.83 12.08
CA ASP A 18 -18.34 -0.89 11.20
C ASP A 18 -18.16 -2.03 10.17
N PRO A 19 -19.16 -2.90 9.95
CA PRO A 19 -19.06 -3.99 8.99
C PRO A 19 -18.70 -3.57 7.56
N ARG A 20 -19.01 -2.33 7.15
CA ARG A 20 -18.60 -1.78 5.85
C ARG A 20 -17.11 -1.56 5.76
N VAL A 21 -16.44 -1.21 6.86
CA VAL A 21 -14.97 -1.06 6.90
C VAL A 21 -14.32 -2.42 6.72
N TYR A 22 -14.81 -3.45 7.41
CA TYR A 22 -14.30 -4.81 7.25
C TYR A 22 -14.55 -5.37 5.83
N ARG A 23 -15.70 -5.06 5.23
CA ARG A 23 -16.04 -5.48 3.85
C ARG A 23 -15.37 -4.66 2.77
N ARG A 24 -14.81 -3.50 3.11
CA ARG A 24 -14.08 -2.66 2.15
C ARG A 24 -12.82 -3.41 1.76
N LEU A 25 -12.82 -3.97 0.56
CA LEU A 25 -11.60 -4.47 -0.04
C LEU A 25 -10.63 -3.30 -0.25
N PRO A 26 -9.34 -3.46 0.06
CA PRO A 26 -8.34 -2.48 -0.30
C PRO A 26 -8.35 -2.30 -1.81
N THR A 27 -8.72 -1.11 -2.28
CA THR A 27 -8.87 -0.81 -3.72
C THR A 27 -7.53 -0.79 -4.47
N ARG A 28 -6.40 -0.84 -3.77
CA ARG A 28 -5.07 -0.65 -4.39
C ARG A 28 -4.10 -1.79 -4.09
N PRO A 29 -4.31 -2.98 -4.66
CA PRO A 29 -3.27 -4.01 -4.73
C PRO A 29 -2.08 -3.57 -5.61
N GLU A 30 -2.34 -2.71 -6.60
CA GLU A 30 -1.34 -2.23 -7.59
C GLU A 30 -0.16 -1.45 -7.01
N ASP A 31 -0.28 -0.91 -5.80
CA ASP A 31 0.77 -0.07 -5.20
C ASP A 31 1.79 -0.89 -4.39
N ALA A 32 1.55 -2.18 -4.16
CA ALA A 32 2.44 -3.03 -3.37
C ALA A 32 3.80 -3.22 -4.07
N ASP A 33 3.79 -3.58 -5.35
CA ASP A 33 5.00 -3.77 -6.16
C ASP A 33 5.76 -2.44 -6.33
N LEU A 34 5.01 -1.36 -6.54
CA LEU A 34 5.59 -0.02 -6.61
C LEU A 34 6.27 0.38 -5.28
N ARG A 35 5.62 0.12 -4.14
CA ARG A 35 6.20 0.37 -2.81
C ARG A 35 7.47 -0.44 -2.59
N ALA A 36 7.46 -1.71 -2.97
CA ALA A 36 8.63 -2.58 -2.87
C ALA A 36 9.79 -2.02 -3.72
N ARG A 37 9.52 -1.67 -4.99
CA ARG A 37 10.55 -1.13 -5.88
C ARG A 37 11.08 0.23 -5.43
N LEU A 38 10.22 1.10 -4.92
CA LEU A 38 10.62 2.37 -4.30
C LEU A 38 11.56 2.17 -3.12
N LYS A 39 11.25 1.19 -2.27
CA LYS A 39 12.07 0.87 -1.11
C LYS A 39 13.45 0.38 -1.55
N GLU A 40 13.52 -0.50 -2.55
CA GLU A 40 14.78 -0.96 -3.14
C GLU A 40 15.62 0.22 -3.69
N LEU A 41 15.04 1.05 -4.57
CA LEU A 41 15.74 2.21 -5.16
C LEU A 41 16.20 3.22 -4.08
N SER A 42 15.39 3.41 -3.04
CA SER A 42 15.75 4.28 -1.91
C SER A 42 16.89 3.71 -1.06
N SER A 43 16.97 2.38 -0.95
CA SER A 43 18.00 1.68 -0.21
C SER A 43 19.33 1.62 -0.96
N GLU A 44 19.29 1.60 -2.30
CA GLU A 44 20.47 1.57 -3.16
C GLU A 44 21.36 2.81 -2.98
N ARG A 45 20.77 3.99 -2.79
CA ARG A 45 21.51 5.21 -2.40
C ARG A 45 20.74 6.08 -1.41
N ARG A 46 21.36 6.31 -0.24
CA ARG A 46 20.87 7.11 0.92
C ARG A 46 20.36 8.53 0.60
N ARG A 47 20.59 9.08 -0.59
CA ARG A 47 20.25 10.48 -0.96
C ARG A 47 19.44 10.62 -2.25
N PHE A 48 18.71 9.60 -2.67
CA PHE A 48 17.74 9.79 -3.75
C PHE A 48 16.49 10.52 -3.26
N GLY A 49 16.36 11.78 -3.69
CA GLY A 49 15.12 12.54 -3.55
C GLY A 49 14.05 12.05 -4.53
N TYR A 50 12.79 12.42 -4.28
CA TYR A 50 11.63 11.99 -5.05
C TYR A 50 11.75 12.24 -6.57
N ARG A 51 12.41 13.33 -7.00
CA ARG A 51 12.65 13.62 -8.43
C ARG A 51 13.53 12.55 -9.09
N ARG A 52 14.52 12.03 -8.39
CA ARG A 52 15.45 11.03 -8.93
C ARG A 52 14.82 9.64 -8.95
N LEU A 53 14.07 9.30 -7.91
CA LEU A 53 13.24 8.08 -7.88
C LEU A 53 12.21 8.07 -9.02
N HIS A 54 11.56 9.21 -9.30
CA HIS A 54 10.63 9.33 -10.41
C HIS A 54 11.27 9.02 -11.77
N LEU A 55 12.49 9.52 -12.00
CA LEU A 55 13.22 9.29 -13.24
C LEU A 55 13.66 7.82 -13.40
N LEU A 56 14.12 7.20 -12.31
CA LEU A 56 14.51 5.80 -12.30
C LEU A 56 13.31 4.89 -12.60
N LEU A 57 12.19 5.13 -11.93
CA LEU A 57 10.94 4.42 -12.19
C LEU A 57 10.46 4.61 -13.63
N ARG A 58 10.56 5.82 -14.19
CA ARG A 58 10.22 6.05 -15.60
C ARG A 58 11.12 5.29 -16.57
N ARG A 59 12.42 5.14 -16.26
CA ARG A 59 13.35 4.34 -17.07
C ARG A 59 13.02 2.84 -17.01
N GLU A 60 12.50 2.38 -15.89
CA GLU A 60 11.98 1.02 -15.73
C GLU A 60 10.60 0.80 -16.36
N GLY A 61 10.02 1.81 -17.02
CA GLY A 61 8.74 1.71 -17.72
C GLY A 61 7.52 2.04 -16.87
N TRP A 62 7.69 2.48 -15.62
CA TRP A 62 6.57 2.84 -14.75
C TRP A 62 5.96 4.20 -15.14
N SER A 63 4.72 4.19 -15.59
CA SER A 63 3.93 5.38 -15.94
C SER A 63 3.23 5.99 -14.71
N LEU A 64 4.02 6.49 -13.77
CA LEU A 64 3.47 7.02 -12.51
C LEU A 64 3.34 8.53 -12.50
N ASN A 65 2.25 9.03 -11.93
CA ASN A 65 2.11 10.44 -11.63
C ASN A 65 3.04 10.81 -10.46
N TRP A 66 3.85 11.86 -10.59
CA TRP A 66 4.67 12.42 -9.51
C TRP A 66 3.90 12.67 -8.20
N LYS A 67 2.62 13.02 -8.27
CA LYS A 67 1.74 13.16 -7.09
C LYS A 67 1.50 11.82 -6.38
N LYS A 68 1.43 10.72 -7.13
CA LYS A 68 1.26 9.36 -6.60
C LYS A 68 2.54 8.93 -5.86
N LEU A 69 3.71 9.21 -6.44
CA LEU A 69 5.01 8.95 -5.83
C LEU A 69 5.18 9.66 -4.48
N TYR A 70 4.77 10.93 -4.40
CA TYR A 70 4.88 11.72 -3.17
C TYR A 70 3.94 11.24 -2.03
N ARG A 71 2.86 10.54 -2.38
CA ARG A 71 1.82 10.10 -1.43
C ARG A 71 2.09 8.71 -0.83
N ILE A 72 3.08 7.99 -1.37
CA ILE A 72 3.41 6.61 -1.03
C ILE A 72 4.48 6.59 0.05
#